data_AF-A0A2V9Y8G7-F1
#
_entry.id   AF-A0A2V9Y8G7-F1
#
_cell.length_a   1.000
_cell.length_b   1.000
_cell.length_c   1.000
_cell.angle_alpha   90.00
_cell.angle_beta   90.00
_cell.angle_gamma   90.00
#
_symmetry.space_group_name_H-M   'P 1'
#
loop_
_entity.id
_entity.type
_entity.pdbx_description
1 polymer ?
#
loop_
_entity_poly.entity_id
_entity_poly.type
_entity_poly.pdbx_seq_one_letter_code
_entity_poly.pdbx_strand_id
1 'polypeptide(L)'
;DWLIGDRKTGEIAYLELGLKNTPLWRTKDGYFVSSNFARDPKVIKEETTFDPNDGSSSPNARHTRWEELMKQAKGKIDVNMAEQFLSDHFDSFDTAYTGPKQANERSLCGHVDTSPRGVKEWEWGAYNPGGAVQGKAADSSMAAKMSFVARAGHPCGADFLAEPFLEHHPEYSWQKPLLRDMKAGPWTLFASGQKQ
;
A
#
# COMPACT_ATOMS: atom_id res chain seq x y z
N ASP A 1 2.99 10.58 5.76
CA ASP A 1 2.62 11.57 4.72
C ASP A 1 1.10 11.58 4.52
N TRP A 2 0.57 12.62 3.89
CA TRP A 2 -0.83 12.80 3.55
C TRP A 2 -0.97 13.19 2.08
N LEU A 3 -1.71 12.38 1.32
CA LEU A 3 -2.07 12.68 -0.07
C LEU A 3 -3.44 13.35 -0.10
N ILE A 4 -3.53 14.51 -0.76
CA ILE A 4 -4.71 15.35 -0.78
C ILE A 4 -5.09 15.59 -2.24
N GLY A 5 -6.36 15.38 -2.59
CA GLY A 5 -6.90 15.70 -3.91
C GLY A 5 -8.11 16.61 -3.79
N ASP A 6 -8.05 17.79 -4.40
CA ASP A 6 -9.19 18.70 -4.54
C ASP A 6 -9.87 18.48 -5.89
N ARG A 7 -10.95 17.70 -5.88
CA ARG A 7 -11.76 17.42 -7.08
C ARG A 7 -12.39 18.65 -7.72
N LYS A 8 -12.51 19.80 -7.03
CA LYS A 8 -13.12 21.01 -7.60
C LYS A 8 -12.13 21.80 -8.44
N THR A 9 -10.85 21.79 -8.06
CA THR A 9 -9.79 22.57 -8.71
C THR A 9 -8.83 21.73 -9.54
N GLY A 10 -8.85 20.40 -9.35
CA GLY A 10 -7.88 19.47 -9.94
C GLY A 10 -6.50 19.54 -9.28
N GLU A 11 -6.36 20.28 -8.18
CA GLU A 11 -5.11 20.34 -7.44
C GLU A 11 -4.91 19.06 -6.60
N ILE A 12 -3.70 18.52 -6.64
CA ILE A 12 -3.23 17.46 -5.75
C ILE A 12 -2.11 18.00 -4.88
N ALA A 13 -1.97 17.44 -3.69
CA ALA A 13 -0.95 17.79 -2.73
C ALA A 13 -0.38 16.59 -2.00
N TYR A 14 0.89 16.70 -1.61
CA TYR A 14 1.59 15.77 -0.73
C TYR A 14 2.07 16.57 0.48
N LEU A 15 1.70 16.13 1.68
CA LEU A 15 2.07 16.78 2.93
C LEU A 15 2.84 15.78 3.80
N GLU A 16 4.03 16.16 4.26
CA GLU A 16 4.70 15.43 5.33
C GLU A 16 4.46 16.13 6.66
N LEU A 17 4.12 15.35 7.68
CA LEU A 17 3.98 15.85 9.05
C LEU A 17 5.14 15.29 9.87
N GLY A 18 6.23 16.05 9.98
CA GLY A 18 7.23 15.89 11.03
C GLY A 18 6.85 16.66 12.30
N LEU A 19 7.61 16.44 13.37
CA LEU A 19 7.55 17.22 14.61
C LEU A 19 8.06 18.66 14.41
N LYS A 20 9.05 18.85 13.52
CA LYS A 20 9.74 20.12 13.26
C LYS A 20 9.55 20.62 11.83
N ASN A 21 9.50 19.72 10.87
CA ASN A 21 9.40 20.05 9.45
C ASN A 21 8.06 19.56 8.89
N THR A 22 7.36 20.44 8.17
CA THR A 22 6.03 20.15 7.60
C THR A 22 5.93 20.62 6.15
N PRO A 23 6.71 20.03 5.22
CA PRO A 23 6.73 20.44 3.83
C PRO A 23 5.44 20.03 3.09
N LEU A 24 5.03 20.87 2.14
CA LEU A 24 3.84 20.71 1.33
C LEU A 24 4.17 20.98 -0.15
N TRP A 25 3.91 19.99 -1.01
CA TRP A 25 4.00 20.13 -2.46
C TRP A 25 2.61 20.13 -3.05
N ARG A 26 2.38 21.00 -4.04
CA ARG A 26 1.10 21.12 -4.76
C ARG A 26 1.37 21.10 -6.26
N THR A 27 0.48 20.47 -7.02
CA THR A 27 0.46 20.56 -8.48
C THR A 27 -0.95 20.33 -9.01
N LYS A 28 -1.23 20.80 -10.22
CA LYS A 28 -2.44 20.46 -10.99
C LYS A 28 -2.15 19.47 -12.13
N ASP A 29 -0.88 19.17 -12.35
CA ASP A 29 -0.41 18.24 -13.36
C ASP A 29 0.68 17.34 -12.76
N GLY A 30 0.40 16.05 -12.69
CA GLY A 30 1.31 15.05 -12.16
C GLY A 30 0.60 14.01 -11.32
N TYR A 31 1.37 13.42 -10.43
CA TYR A 31 0.92 12.41 -9.48
C TYR A 31 1.70 12.57 -8.17
N PHE A 32 1.17 11.96 -7.13
CA PHE A 32 1.87 11.71 -5.90
C PHE A 32 1.62 10.25 -5.50
N VAL A 33 2.66 9.56 -5.05
CA VAL A 33 2.60 8.17 -4.60
C VAL A 33 3.16 8.08 -3.19
N SER A 34 2.70 7.09 -2.43
CA SER A 34 3.16 6.84 -1.06
C SER A 34 3.29 5.36 -0.79
N SER A 35 4.31 5.02 -0.01
CA SER A 35 4.64 3.65 0.39
C SER A 35 5.32 3.61 1.77
N ASN A 36 4.91 4.50 2.69
CA ASN A 36 5.63 4.73 3.96
C ASN A 36 7.05 5.29 3.75
N PHE A 37 7.22 6.10 2.70
CA PHE A 37 8.49 6.68 2.27
C PHE A 37 8.54 8.16 2.65
N ALA A 38 9.53 8.56 3.45
CA ALA A 38 9.79 9.97 3.72
C ALA A 38 10.58 10.56 2.54
N ARG A 39 10.11 11.68 1.98
CA ARG A 39 10.66 12.28 0.75
C ARG A 39 11.50 13.53 0.98
N ASP A 40 11.19 14.33 1.99
CA ASP A 40 11.92 15.58 2.20
C ASP A 40 13.29 15.31 2.83
N PRO A 41 14.40 15.77 2.21
CA PRO A 41 15.73 15.54 2.75
C PRO A 41 15.92 16.09 4.18
N LYS A 42 15.21 17.16 4.55
CA LYS A 42 15.31 17.75 5.88
C LYS A 42 14.50 16.95 6.90
N VAL A 43 13.29 16.51 6.58
CA VAL A 43 12.51 15.55 7.40
C VAL A 43 13.33 14.29 7.63
N ILE A 44 13.87 13.68 6.57
CA ILE A 44 14.66 12.45 6.67
C ILE A 44 15.83 12.64 7.63
N LYS A 45 16.62 13.70 7.43
CA LYS A 45 17.84 13.99 8.19
C LYS A 45 17.57 14.34 9.66
N GLU A 46 16.55 15.14 9.93
CA GLU A 46 16.34 15.73 11.25
C GLU A 46 15.38 14.95 12.14
N GLU A 47 14.55 14.07 11.56
CA GLU A 47 13.38 13.52 12.26
C GLU A 47 13.15 12.03 12.05
N THR A 48 13.99 11.35 11.27
CA THR A 48 13.85 9.92 11.01
C THR A 48 15.19 9.21 11.10
N THR A 49 15.15 7.87 11.14
CA THR A 49 16.30 7.00 10.90
C THR A 49 16.17 6.27 9.55
N PHE A 50 15.31 6.75 8.67
CA PHE A 50 15.02 6.13 7.38
C PHE A 50 16.18 6.34 6.41
N ASP A 51 16.65 5.27 5.77
CA ASP A 51 17.63 5.35 4.69
C ASP A 51 16.93 5.29 3.32
N PRO A 52 16.82 6.41 2.59
CA PRO A 52 16.17 6.42 1.28
C PRO A 52 16.99 5.69 0.20
N ASN A 53 18.24 5.31 0.48
CA ASN A 53 19.11 4.63 -0.48
C ASN A 53 19.14 3.11 -0.28
N ASP A 54 18.55 2.58 0.79
CA ASP A 54 18.45 1.13 1.01
C ASP A 54 17.33 0.56 0.14
N GLY A 55 17.64 0.27 -1.13
CA GLY A 55 16.66 -0.31 -2.07
C GLY A 55 16.04 -1.64 -1.59
N SER A 56 16.67 -2.31 -0.61
CA SER A 56 16.17 -3.56 -0.04
C SER A 56 15.06 -3.35 1.00
N SER A 57 14.80 -2.12 1.45
CA SER A 57 13.70 -1.84 2.37
C SER A 57 12.34 -2.00 1.68
N SER A 58 11.32 -2.44 2.43
CA SER A 58 9.94 -2.51 1.91
C SER A 58 9.44 -1.17 1.38
N PRO A 59 9.59 -0.04 2.10
CA PRO A 59 9.15 1.26 1.60
C PRO A 59 9.83 1.69 0.29
N ASN A 60 11.16 1.47 0.16
CA ASN A 60 11.94 1.89 -1.00
C ASN A 60 11.62 1.07 -2.25
N ALA A 61 11.50 -0.27 -2.11
CA ALA A 61 11.09 -1.12 -3.22
C ALA A 61 9.68 -0.76 -3.71
N ARG A 62 8.70 -0.63 -2.80
CA ARG A 62 7.35 -0.20 -3.17
C ARG A 62 7.31 1.20 -3.80
N HIS A 63 8.14 2.13 -3.33
CA HIS A 63 8.23 3.47 -3.91
C HIS A 63 8.76 3.42 -5.35
N THR A 64 9.83 2.64 -5.57
CA THR A 64 10.41 2.43 -6.90
C THR A 64 9.36 1.82 -7.85
N ARG A 65 8.63 0.81 -7.38
CA ARG A 65 7.54 0.20 -8.16
C ARG A 65 6.43 1.20 -8.49
N TRP A 66 6.03 2.04 -7.54
CA TRP A 66 5.07 3.11 -7.81
C TRP A 66 5.54 4.06 -8.92
N GLU A 67 6.79 4.53 -8.86
CA GLU A 67 7.35 5.44 -9.87
C GLU A 67 7.40 4.78 -11.27
N GLU A 68 7.74 3.49 -11.35
CA GLU A 68 7.68 2.72 -12.61
C GLU A 68 6.27 2.70 -13.22
N LEU A 69 5.27 2.38 -12.40
CA LEU A 69 3.86 2.33 -12.83
C LEU A 69 3.38 3.70 -13.28
N MET A 70 3.70 4.76 -12.53
CA MET A 70 3.32 6.13 -12.88
C MET A 70 3.97 6.57 -14.19
N LYS A 71 5.25 6.26 -14.42
CA LYS A 71 5.92 6.55 -15.69
C LYS A 71 5.23 5.90 -16.89
N GLN A 72 4.71 4.69 -16.73
CA GLN A 72 4.03 3.95 -17.79
C GLN A 72 2.58 4.41 -18.01
N ALA A 73 1.89 4.79 -16.94
CA ALA A 73 0.46 5.03 -16.92
C ALA A 73 0.06 6.51 -16.88
N LYS A 74 1.02 7.45 -16.74
CA LYS A 74 0.73 8.89 -16.61
C LYS A 74 -0.28 9.36 -17.67
N GLY A 75 -1.34 10.01 -17.21
CA GLY A 75 -2.43 10.53 -18.06
C GLY A 75 -3.47 9.50 -18.50
N LYS A 76 -3.36 8.23 -18.06
CA LYS A 76 -4.29 7.14 -18.41
C LYS A 76 -4.92 6.45 -17.21
N ILE A 77 -4.47 6.76 -15.99
CA ILE A 77 -4.89 6.09 -14.76
C ILE A 77 -6.39 6.32 -14.55
N ASP A 78 -7.15 5.23 -14.60
CA ASP A 78 -8.54 5.16 -14.18
C ASP A 78 -8.69 4.31 -12.91
N VAL A 79 -9.94 4.12 -12.46
CA VAL A 79 -10.24 3.32 -11.26
C VAL A 79 -9.80 1.87 -11.41
N ASN A 80 -9.97 1.26 -12.59
CA ASN A 80 -9.57 -0.13 -12.82
C ASN A 80 -8.05 -0.29 -12.74
N MET A 81 -7.29 0.64 -13.31
CA MET A 81 -5.83 0.63 -13.20
C MET A 81 -5.39 0.81 -11.75
N ALA A 82 -6.06 1.66 -10.98
CA ALA A 82 -5.77 1.81 -9.55
C ALA A 82 -6.03 0.51 -8.77
N GLU A 83 -7.13 -0.22 -9.05
CA GLU A 83 -7.39 -1.54 -8.47
C GLU A 83 -6.27 -2.54 -8.80
N GLN A 84 -5.79 -2.54 -10.05
CA GLN A 84 -4.69 -3.40 -10.50
C GLN A 84 -3.36 -3.04 -9.82
N PHE A 85 -3.03 -1.76 -9.70
CA PHE A 85 -1.81 -1.31 -9.04
C PHE A 85 -1.82 -1.66 -7.55
N LEU A 86 -2.95 -1.48 -6.87
CA LEU A 86 -3.11 -1.89 -5.47
C LEU A 86 -2.98 -3.41 -5.30
N SER A 87 -3.21 -4.18 -6.36
CA SER A 87 -3.10 -5.64 -6.42
C SER A 87 -1.73 -6.15 -6.91
N ASP A 88 -0.78 -5.24 -7.19
CA ASP A 88 0.49 -5.57 -7.84
C ASP A 88 1.46 -6.29 -6.87
N HIS A 89 2.06 -7.37 -7.36
CA HIS A 89 2.98 -8.25 -6.62
C HIS A 89 4.46 -8.07 -7.01
N PHE A 90 4.80 -7.06 -7.80
CA PHE A 90 6.16 -6.92 -8.31
C PHE A 90 7.10 -6.37 -7.23
N ASP A 91 8.13 -7.14 -6.89
CA ASP A 91 9.26 -6.68 -6.08
C ASP A 91 10.31 -6.01 -7.00
N SER A 92 10.48 -4.69 -6.88
CA SER A 92 11.42 -3.94 -7.71
C SER A 92 12.88 -4.08 -7.28
N PHE A 93 13.16 -4.66 -6.11
CA PHE A 93 14.51 -4.89 -5.63
C PHE A 93 15.00 -6.28 -6.00
N ASP A 94 14.17 -7.30 -5.80
CA ASP A 94 14.51 -8.68 -6.13
C ASP A 94 13.60 -9.21 -7.25
N THR A 95 14.08 -9.09 -8.48
CA THR A 95 13.33 -9.50 -9.68
C THR A 95 13.06 -11.01 -9.77
N ALA A 96 13.68 -11.84 -8.91
CA ALA A 96 13.31 -13.25 -8.78
C ALA A 96 11.90 -13.43 -8.17
N TYR A 97 11.33 -12.38 -7.57
CA TYR A 97 9.99 -12.31 -6.98
C TYR A 97 9.02 -11.46 -7.82
N THR A 98 8.94 -11.74 -9.13
CA THR A 98 8.13 -10.96 -10.10
C THR A 98 6.93 -11.72 -10.67
N GLY A 99 6.72 -12.96 -10.24
CA GLY A 99 5.58 -13.76 -10.64
C GLY A 99 4.29 -13.35 -9.91
N PRO A 100 3.10 -13.54 -10.53
CA PRO A 100 1.81 -13.21 -9.92
C PRO A 100 1.53 -13.96 -8.60
N LYS A 101 2.28 -15.02 -8.30
CA LYS A 101 2.20 -15.82 -7.07
C LYS A 101 3.28 -15.48 -6.02
N GLN A 102 4.08 -14.43 -6.23
CA GLN A 102 5.23 -14.09 -5.38
C GLN A 102 5.02 -12.79 -4.60
N ALA A 103 3.78 -12.56 -4.16
CA ALA A 103 3.47 -11.48 -3.23
C ALA A 103 4.35 -11.59 -1.98
N ASN A 104 4.88 -10.46 -1.53
CA ASN A 104 5.79 -10.41 -0.40
C ASN A 104 5.71 -9.03 0.30
N GLU A 105 6.65 -8.73 1.18
CA GLU A 105 6.66 -7.48 1.94
C GLU A 105 7.04 -6.24 1.13
N ARG A 106 7.69 -6.41 -0.04
CA ARG A 106 8.15 -5.34 -0.95
C ARG A 106 7.19 -5.09 -2.11
N SER A 107 6.11 -5.87 -2.25
CA SER A 107 5.07 -5.63 -3.26
C SER A 107 4.05 -4.58 -2.83
N LEU A 108 3.38 -3.93 -3.80
CA LEU A 108 2.35 -2.92 -3.50
C LEU A 108 1.16 -3.52 -2.75
N CYS A 109 0.66 -4.67 -3.21
CA CYS A 109 -0.15 -5.55 -2.38
C CYS A 109 0.79 -6.31 -1.45
N GLY A 110 1.05 -5.75 -0.27
CA GLY A 110 1.99 -6.33 0.70
C GLY A 110 1.44 -7.61 1.32
N HIS A 111 2.26 -8.66 1.32
CA HIS A 111 2.03 -9.94 1.99
C HIS A 111 3.24 -10.28 2.85
N VAL A 112 3.26 -9.88 4.12
CA VAL A 112 4.37 -10.22 5.01
C VAL A 112 4.20 -11.66 5.53
N ASP A 113 2.96 -12.14 5.57
CA ASP A 113 2.55 -13.49 5.95
C ASP A 113 3.13 -14.59 5.05
N THR A 114 3.58 -14.24 3.85
CA THR A 114 4.25 -15.14 2.90
C THR A 114 5.76 -14.90 2.81
N SER A 115 6.29 -13.91 3.53
CA SER A 115 7.67 -13.47 3.38
C SER A 115 8.60 -14.07 4.42
N PRO A 116 9.66 -14.80 4.02
CA PRO A 116 10.68 -15.30 4.95
C PRO A 116 11.58 -14.19 5.51
N ARG A 117 11.45 -12.94 5.06
CA ARG A 117 12.32 -11.82 5.46
C ARG A 117 11.70 -10.98 6.56
N GLY A 118 10.37 -10.84 6.58
CA GLY A 118 9.69 -9.87 7.43
C GLY A 118 9.94 -8.42 6.98
N VAL A 119 9.59 -7.45 7.83
CA VAL A 119 9.81 -6.02 7.58
C VAL A 119 10.63 -5.42 8.71
N LYS A 120 11.92 -5.23 8.46
CA LYS A 120 12.87 -4.73 9.46
C LYS A 120 12.49 -3.34 9.95
N GLU A 121 11.99 -2.47 9.08
CA GLU A 121 11.59 -1.10 9.39
C GLU A 121 10.47 -1.02 10.44
N TRP A 122 9.71 -2.10 10.60
CA TRP A 122 8.59 -2.21 11.53
C TRP A 122 8.83 -3.27 12.62
N GLU A 123 10.05 -3.81 12.70
CA GLU A 123 10.42 -4.91 13.60
C GLU A 123 9.54 -6.15 13.43
N TRP A 124 9.03 -6.35 12.21
CA TRP A 124 8.25 -7.53 11.87
C TRP A 124 9.18 -8.65 11.44
N GLY A 125 9.15 -9.76 12.18
CA GLY A 125 9.89 -10.97 11.85
C GLY A 125 9.40 -11.65 10.57
N ALA A 126 10.11 -12.71 10.17
CA ALA A 126 9.71 -13.57 9.06
C ALA A 126 8.28 -14.08 9.24
N TYR A 127 7.50 -14.06 8.17
CA TYR A 127 6.11 -14.50 8.11
C TYR A 127 5.16 -13.77 9.06
N ASN A 128 5.47 -12.54 9.47
CA ASN A 128 4.55 -11.76 10.30
C ASN A 128 3.15 -11.69 9.64
N PRO A 129 2.03 -11.92 10.38
CA PRO A 129 0.67 -11.89 9.83
C PRO A 129 0.17 -10.46 9.56
N GLY A 130 0.98 -9.65 8.90
CA GLY A 130 0.73 -8.27 8.52
C GLY A 130 0.80 -8.09 7.01
N GLY A 131 0.16 -7.04 6.50
CA GLY A 131 0.12 -6.77 5.07
C GLY A 131 -1.04 -5.88 4.67
N ALA A 132 -1.32 -5.87 3.37
CA ALA A 132 -2.46 -5.13 2.81
C ALA A 132 -3.77 -5.85 3.13
N VAL A 133 -4.65 -5.24 3.91
CA VAL A 133 -5.92 -5.87 4.35
C VAL A 133 -7.16 -5.37 3.60
N GLN A 134 -6.97 -4.41 2.69
CA GLN A 134 -8.04 -3.82 1.88
C GLN A 134 -7.45 -2.94 0.78
N GLY A 135 -8.21 -2.75 -0.30
CA GLY A 135 -7.93 -1.78 -1.35
C GLY A 135 -9.12 -0.85 -1.56
N LYS A 136 -8.87 0.41 -1.92
CA LYS A 136 -9.93 1.35 -2.34
C LYS A 136 -9.43 2.21 -3.49
N ALA A 137 -10.31 2.47 -4.45
CA ALA A 137 -10.04 3.41 -5.53
C ALA A 137 -11.28 4.28 -5.80
N ALA A 138 -11.04 5.51 -6.23
CA ALA A 138 -12.09 6.44 -6.62
C ALA A 138 -11.53 7.46 -7.60
N ASP A 139 -12.38 7.95 -8.50
CA ASP A 139 -12.10 9.13 -9.31
C ASP A 139 -12.87 10.36 -8.81
N SER A 140 -12.65 11.51 -9.46
CA SER A 140 -13.32 12.78 -9.13
C SER A 140 -14.85 12.73 -9.24
N SER A 141 -15.40 11.87 -10.11
CA SER A 141 -16.85 11.69 -10.30
C SER A 141 -17.45 10.85 -9.18
N MET A 142 -16.75 9.79 -8.78
CA MET A 142 -17.13 8.93 -7.65
C MET A 142 -17.07 9.71 -6.33
N ALA A 143 -16.00 10.46 -6.10
CA ALA A 143 -15.85 11.33 -4.93
C ALA A 143 -16.95 12.40 -4.85
N ALA A 144 -17.39 12.95 -6.00
CA ALA A 144 -18.51 13.89 -6.05
C ALA A 144 -19.82 13.30 -5.52
N LYS A 145 -19.97 11.98 -5.68
CA LYS A 145 -21.16 11.20 -5.30
C LYS A 145 -20.96 10.47 -3.98
N MET A 146 -19.88 10.74 -3.25
CA MET A 146 -19.51 10.02 -2.02
C MET A 146 -19.49 8.50 -2.23
N SER A 147 -18.82 8.07 -3.30
CA SER A 147 -18.71 6.67 -3.70
C SER A 147 -17.25 6.30 -4.00
N PHE A 148 -16.95 5.02 -3.92
CA PHE A 148 -15.64 4.44 -4.22
C PHE A 148 -15.79 2.94 -4.47
N VAL A 149 -14.85 2.32 -5.17
CA VAL A 149 -14.73 0.86 -5.18
C VAL A 149 -13.84 0.45 -4.02
N ALA A 150 -14.17 -0.66 -3.37
CA ALA A 150 -13.34 -1.24 -2.33
C ALA A 150 -13.35 -2.75 -2.36
N ARG A 151 -12.27 -3.31 -1.81
CA ARG A 151 -12.10 -4.72 -1.55
C ARG A 151 -11.66 -4.90 -0.10
N ALA A 152 -12.36 -5.77 0.64
CA ALA A 152 -11.91 -6.27 1.92
C ALA A 152 -11.02 -7.50 1.69
N GLY A 153 -9.95 -7.65 2.47
CA GLY A 153 -8.89 -8.63 2.22
C GLY A 153 -7.77 -8.08 1.35
N HIS A 154 -6.77 -8.91 1.04
CA HIS A 154 -5.68 -8.49 0.18
C HIS A 154 -6.23 -7.97 -1.16
N PRO A 155 -5.80 -6.78 -1.63
CA PRO A 155 -6.27 -6.22 -2.91
C PRO A 155 -6.20 -7.19 -4.09
N CYS A 156 -5.18 -8.05 -4.14
CA CYS A 156 -5.02 -9.09 -5.16
C CYS A 156 -6.07 -10.20 -5.09
N GLY A 157 -6.73 -10.38 -3.94
CA GLY A 157 -7.78 -11.37 -3.73
C GLY A 157 -7.39 -12.66 -3.07
N ALA A 158 -6.17 -12.73 -2.56
CA ALA A 158 -5.78 -13.83 -1.70
C ALA A 158 -6.47 -13.72 -0.33
N ASP A 159 -6.91 -14.86 0.18
CA ASP A 159 -7.34 -15.01 1.56
C ASP A 159 -6.12 -15.07 2.50
N PHE A 160 -6.30 -14.62 3.74
CA PHE A 160 -5.47 -15.03 4.86
C PHE A 160 -6.30 -15.91 5.80
N LEU A 161 -5.78 -17.08 6.16
CA LEU A 161 -6.46 -18.05 7.03
C LEU A 161 -5.64 -18.24 8.31
N ALA A 162 -6.22 -17.89 9.45
CA ALA A 162 -5.51 -17.82 10.72
C ALA A 162 -5.07 -19.21 11.20
N GLU A 163 -5.94 -20.21 11.10
CA GLU A 163 -5.62 -21.58 11.54
C GLU A 163 -4.46 -22.20 10.72
N PRO A 164 -4.54 -22.29 9.38
CA PRO A 164 -3.42 -22.77 8.56
C PRO A 164 -2.14 -21.96 8.75
N PHE A 165 -2.24 -20.64 8.91
CA PHE A 165 -1.07 -19.78 9.15
C PHE A 165 -0.39 -20.14 10.47
N LEU A 166 -1.14 -20.28 11.56
CA LEU A 166 -0.58 -20.60 12.88
C LEU A 166 -0.05 -22.04 12.97
N GLU A 167 -0.55 -22.97 12.15
CA GLU A 167 0.03 -24.31 12.01
C GLU A 167 1.44 -24.26 11.38
N HIS A 168 1.65 -23.40 10.39
CA HIS A 168 2.95 -23.23 9.72
C HIS A 168 3.90 -22.32 10.50
N HIS A 169 3.36 -21.37 11.26
CA HIS A 169 4.10 -20.33 11.98
C HIS A 169 3.72 -20.28 13.47
N PRO A 170 4.04 -21.34 14.24
CA PRO A 170 3.66 -21.46 15.65
C PRO A 170 4.25 -20.36 16.53
N GLU A 171 5.31 -19.68 16.11
CA GLU A 171 5.88 -18.48 16.75
C GLU A 171 4.85 -17.34 16.93
N TYR A 172 3.79 -17.31 16.13
CA TYR A 172 2.70 -16.35 16.22
C TYR A 172 1.46 -16.88 16.98
N SER A 173 1.51 -18.08 17.55
CA SER A 173 0.37 -18.72 18.26
C SER A 173 -0.21 -17.88 19.40
N TRP A 174 0.58 -16.99 19.99
CA TRP A 174 0.13 -16.07 21.03
C TRP A 174 -0.98 -15.11 20.51
N GLN A 175 -1.09 -14.91 19.20
CA GLN A 175 -2.14 -14.08 18.57
C GLN A 175 -3.47 -14.82 18.41
N LYS A 176 -3.52 -16.15 18.60
CA LYS A 176 -4.71 -16.99 18.38
C LYS A 176 -6.03 -16.43 18.96
N PRO A 177 -6.07 -15.79 20.14
CA PRO A 177 -7.31 -15.23 20.67
C PRO A 177 -7.92 -14.09 19.81
N LEU A 178 -7.10 -13.40 19.01
CA LEU A 178 -7.47 -12.21 18.26
C LEU A 178 -7.27 -12.33 16.75
N LEU A 179 -6.37 -13.19 16.28
CA LEU A 179 -6.11 -13.40 14.86
C LEU A 179 -7.32 -14.08 14.21
N ARG A 180 -7.84 -13.46 13.14
CA ARG A 180 -9.03 -13.92 12.42
C ARG A 180 -8.70 -14.18 10.96
N ASP A 181 -9.48 -15.06 10.35
CA ASP A 181 -9.50 -15.20 8.91
C ASP A 181 -9.86 -13.86 8.25
N MET A 182 -9.18 -13.58 7.15
CA MET A 182 -9.47 -12.46 6.27
C MET A 182 -9.74 -13.01 4.88
N LYS A 183 -11.01 -13.32 4.63
CA LYS A 183 -11.51 -13.77 3.34
C LYS A 183 -11.63 -12.59 2.39
N ALA A 184 -10.99 -12.66 1.23
CA ALA A 184 -11.02 -11.56 0.28
C ALA A 184 -12.32 -11.55 -0.52
N GLY A 185 -13.07 -10.44 -0.42
CA GLY A 185 -14.26 -10.22 -1.23
C GLY A 185 -13.92 -9.79 -2.67
N PRO A 186 -14.90 -9.59 -3.56
CA PRO A 186 -14.67 -8.93 -4.84
C PRO A 186 -14.47 -7.42 -4.63
N TRP A 187 -13.87 -6.75 -5.63
CA TRP A 187 -13.98 -5.29 -5.75
C TRP A 187 -15.45 -4.91 -5.90
N THR A 188 -15.93 -4.04 -5.00
CA THR A 188 -17.35 -3.71 -4.85
C THR A 188 -17.52 -2.19 -4.80
N LEU A 189 -18.50 -1.68 -5.54
CA LEU A 189 -18.88 -0.27 -5.47
C LEU A 189 -19.65 0.01 -4.16
N PHE A 190 -19.17 0.98 -3.40
CA PHE A 190 -19.86 1.52 -2.22
C PHE A 190 -20.27 2.97 -2.49
N ALA A 191 -21.46 3.35 -2.04
CA ALA A 191 -21.95 4.72 -2.15
C ALA A 191 -22.67 5.17 -0.87
N SER A 192 -22.60 6.46 -0.57
CA SER A 192 -23.34 7.07 0.54
C SER A 192 -24.85 6.80 0.42
N GLY A 193 -25.48 6.47 1.55
CA GLY A 193 -26.91 6.16 1.61
C GLY A 193 -27.28 4.74 1.12
N GLN A 194 -26.30 3.92 0.75
CA GLN A 194 -26.53 2.50 0.46
C GLN A 194 -27.05 1.78 1.71
N LYS A 195 -28.14 1.02 1.54
CA LYS A 195 -28.64 0.13 2.59
C LYS A 195 -27.87 -1.19 2.55
N GLN A 196 -27.64 -1.76 3.73
CA GLN A 196 -27.01 -3.07 3.92
C GLN A 196 -27.90 -4.20 3.41
#